data_AF-A0A2P4PC42-F1
#
_entry.id   AF-A0A2P4PC42-F1
#
_cell.length_a   1.000
_cell.length_b   1.000
_cell.length_c   1.000
_cell.angle_alpha   90.00
_cell.angle_beta   90.00
_cell.angle_gamma   90.00
#
_symmetry.space_group_name_H-M   'P 1'
#
loop_
_entity.id
_entity.type
_entity.pdbx_description
1 polymer ?
#
loop_
_entity_poly.entity_id
_entity_poly.type
_entity_poly.pdbx_seq_one_letter_code
_entity_poly.pdbx_strand_id
1 'polypeptide(L)'
;LDYIAFKAQNLILDFTLVILFVRIYLHTYYYIKEQKPVLPSHSDDQEENTANKKLKFITHPNQVLLLPLAALVHVFGIIASYVLINNIIGNIAFLVSTAISFSIYSFYIYLDTHYTTNTFNSKNIVLPYTPTWKLIIIFSWSIILSAATIRIIIHKKR
;
A
#
# COMPACT_ATOMS: atom_id res chain seq x y z
N LEU A 1 -31.71 2.09 -5.54
CA LEU A 1 -30.80 3.21 -5.20
C LEU A 1 -29.66 2.71 -4.31
N ASP A 2 -30.01 1.95 -3.27
CA ASP A 2 -29.12 1.45 -2.23
C ASP A 2 -27.93 0.66 -2.76
N TYR A 3 -28.14 -0.21 -3.76
CA TYR A 3 -27.07 -0.99 -4.37
C TYR A 3 -25.91 -0.15 -4.93
N ILE A 4 -26.21 1.00 -5.55
CA ILE A 4 -25.18 1.89 -6.10
C ILE A 4 -24.49 2.65 -4.96
N ALA A 5 -25.23 3.05 -3.94
CA ALA A 5 -24.69 3.72 -2.76
C ALA A 5 -23.70 2.81 -2.00
N PHE A 6 -24.03 1.52 -1.82
CA PHE A 6 -23.12 0.54 -1.21
C PHE A 6 -21.82 0.37 -2.00
N LYS A 7 -21.91 0.32 -3.34
CA LYS A 7 -20.71 0.28 -4.20
C LYS A 7 -19.86 1.54 -4.08
N ALA A 8 -20.50 2.71 -3.98
CA ALA A 8 -19.81 3.98 -3.83
C ALA A 8 -19.04 4.03 -2.52
N GLN A 9 -19.69 3.63 -1.42
CA GLN A 9 -19.07 3.56 -0.09
C GLN A 9 -17.89 2.60 -0.08
N ASN A 10 -18.02 1.41 -0.68
CA ASN A 10 -16.94 0.44 -0.77
C ASN A 10 -15.74 1.01 -1.53
N LEU A 11 -15.97 1.58 -2.72
CA LEU A 11 -14.92 2.24 -3.51
C LEU A 11 -14.26 3.42 -2.79
N ILE A 12 -15.00 4.17 -1.97
CA ILE A 12 -14.41 5.26 -1.15
C ILE A 12 -13.38 4.69 -0.18
N LEU A 13 -13.71 3.59 0.51
CA LEU A 13 -12.80 2.94 1.45
C LEU A 13 -11.57 2.38 0.73
N ASP A 14 -11.78 1.71 -0.39
CA ASP A 14 -10.72 1.14 -1.23
C ASP A 14 -9.75 2.22 -1.75
N PHE A 15 -10.26 3.32 -2.32
CA PHE A 15 -9.41 4.44 -2.76
C PHE A 15 -8.72 5.14 -1.60
N THR A 16 -9.38 5.27 -0.44
CA THR A 16 -8.75 5.81 0.77
C THR A 16 -7.54 4.97 1.17
N LEU A 17 -7.69 3.64 1.15
CA LEU A 17 -6.63 2.69 1.47
C LEU A 17 -5.44 2.81 0.51
N VAL A 18 -5.71 2.89 -0.80
CA VAL A 18 -4.67 3.13 -1.84
C VAL A 18 -3.91 4.41 -1.55
N ILE A 19 -4.61 5.53 -1.32
CA ILE A 19 -3.97 6.83 -1.06
C ILE A 19 -3.12 6.77 0.20
N LEU A 20 -3.62 6.15 1.28
CA LEU A 20 -2.87 6.01 2.53
C LEU A 20 -1.60 5.17 2.35
N PHE A 21 -1.68 4.02 1.69
CA PHE A 21 -0.52 3.16 1.48
C PHE A 21 0.50 3.76 0.53
N VAL A 22 0.07 4.45 -0.52
CA VAL A 22 0.99 5.19 -1.40
C VAL A 22 1.71 6.29 -0.61
N ARG A 23 1.00 7.03 0.25
CA ARG A 23 1.61 8.07 1.11
C ARG A 23 2.62 7.47 2.10
N ILE A 24 2.28 6.36 2.74
CA ILE A 24 3.19 5.66 3.68
C ILE A 24 4.44 5.20 2.94
N TYR A 25 4.27 4.59 1.76
CA TYR A 25 5.39 4.14 0.93
C TYR A 25 6.31 5.31 0.54
N LEU A 26 5.75 6.37 -0.06
CA LEU A 26 6.55 7.51 -0.50
C LEU A 26 7.26 8.18 0.67
N HIS A 27 6.58 8.40 1.79
CA HIS A 27 7.18 9.01 2.98
C HIS A 27 8.32 8.15 3.53
N THR A 28 8.10 6.85 3.67
CA THR A 28 9.12 5.91 4.14
C THR A 28 10.30 5.85 3.18
N TYR A 29 10.05 5.83 1.87
CA TYR A 29 11.07 5.82 0.83
C TYR A 29 11.95 7.08 0.87
N TYR A 30 11.33 8.27 0.92
CA TYR A 30 12.06 9.54 0.99
C TYR A 30 12.83 9.67 2.30
N TYR A 31 12.22 9.28 3.43
CA TYR A 31 12.90 9.31 4.72
C TYR A 31 14.17 8.45 4.74
N ILE A 32 14.09 7.21 4.23
CA ILE A 32 15.26 6.32 4.11
C ILE A 32 16.29 6.89 3.14
N LYS A 33 15.84 7.46 2.01
CA LYS A 33 16.73 8.05 1.00
C LYS A 33 17.47 9.27 1.53
N GLU A 34 16.82 10.10 2.34
CA GLU A 34 17.39 11.31 2.94
C GLU A 34 18.35 10.99 4.09
N GLN A 35 18.12 9.88 4.81
CA GLN A 35 19.04 9.33 5.81
C GLN A 35 20.29 8.68 5.18
N LYS A 36 20.98 9.37 4.25
CA LYS A 36 22.22 8.93 3.58
C LYS A 36 23.02 7.98 4.50
N PRO A 37 23.43 6.79 4.04
CA PRO A 37 24.25 5.91 4.86
C PRO A 37 25.46 6.74 5.30
N VAL A 38 25.58 6.96 6.60
CA VAL A 38 26.79 7.53 7.17
C VAL A 38 27.90 6.59 6.72
N LEU A 39 28.71 7.00 5.74
CA LEU A 39 29.89 6.24 5.35
C LEU A 39 30.68 6.01 6.63
N PRO A 40 31.21 4.79 6.86
CA PRO A 40 32.11 4.61 7.98
C PRO A 40 33.23 5.63 7.81
N SER A 41 33.31 6.58 8.75
CA SER A 41 34.47 7.44 8.91
C SER A 41 35.66 6.49 8.97
N HIS A 42 36.62 6.67 8.08
CA HIS A 42 37.84 5.88 8.01
C HIS A 42 38.61 6.10 9.32
N SER A 43 38.32 5.27 10.31
CA SER A 43 39.23 4.94 11.39
C SER A 43 39.51 3.46 11.20
N ASP A 44 40.74 3.19 10.79
CA ASP A 44 41.30 1.85 10.70
C ASP A 44 41.03 1.07 11.99
N ASP A 45 40.93 -0.25 11.84
CA ASP A 45 40.69 -1.28 12.85
C ASP A 45 39.24 -1.82 12.88
N GLN A 46 39.10 -3.10 12.46
CA GLN A 46 37.91 -3.98 12.49
C GLN A 46 37.21 -4.21 11.13
N GLU A 47 37.94 -4.80 10.17
CA GLU A 47 37.42 -5.25 8.86
C GLU A 47 36.46 -6.46 8.92
N GLU A 48 36.36 -7.21 10.03
CA GLU A 48 35.52 -8.43 10.05
C GLU A 48 34.08 -8.20 10.56
N ASN A 49 33.82 -7.12 11.31
CA ASN A 49 32.48 -6.79 11.83
C ASN A 49 31.71 -5.80 10.93
N THR A 50 32.37 -5.14 9.98
CA THR A 50 31.76 -4.09 9.14
C THR A 50 31.00 -4.66 7.95
N ALA A 51 31.37 -5.83 7.42
CA ALA A 51 30.60 -6.51 6.38
C ALA A 51 29.20 -6.91 6.89
N ASN A 52 29.12 -7.46 8.10
CA ASN A 52 27.85 -7.74 8.77
C ASN A 52 27.04 -6.46 9.06
N LYS A 53 27.70 -5.34 9.38
CA LYS A 53 27.02 -4.06 9.66
C LYS A 53 26.55 -3.33 8.39
N LYS A 54 27.24 -3.49 7.26
CA LYS A 54 26.80 -3.01 5.93
C LYS A 54 25.63 -3.83 5.39
N LEU A 55 25.64 -5.15 5.62
CA LEU A 55 24.49 -6.03 5.33
C LEU A 55 23.30 -5.74 6.26
N LYS A 56 23.57 -5.18 7.45
CA LYS A 56 22.58 -4.77 8.45
C LYS A 56 21.80 -3.49 8.07
N PHE A 57 22.16 -2.78 7.01
CA PHE A 57 21.32 -1.72 6.43
C PHE A 57 20.63 -2.17 5.14
N ILE A 58 20.26 -3.45 5.07
CA ILE A 58 19.13 -3.85 4.23
C ILE A 58 17.85 -3.33 4.91
N THR A 59 17.71 -2.00 4.95
CA THR A 59 16.41 -1.36 4.97
C THR A 59 15.74 -1.83 3.68
N HIS A 60 14.67 -2.61 3.78
CA HIS A 60 13.92 -3.07 2.62
C HIS A 60 12.75 -2.09 2.36
N PRO A 61 12.95 -0.89 1.77
CA PRO A 61 11.85 -0.02 1.39
C PRO A 61 10.89 -0.71 0.41
N ASN A 62 11.38 -1.70 -0.33
CA ASN A 62 10.61 -2.54 -1.22
C ASN A 62 9.57 -3.40 -0.49
N GLN A 63 9.70 -3.66 0.82
CA GLN A 63 8.66 -4.35 1.58
C GLN A 63 7.43 -3.46 1.76
N VAL A 64 7.62 -2.16 2.03
CA VAL A 64 6.50 -1.21 2.18
C VAL A 64 5.75 -0.98 0.86
N LEU A 65 6.42 -1.21 -0.29
CA LEU A 65 5.78 -1.19 -1.63
C LEU A 65 4.69 -2.26 -1.78
N LEU A 66 4.74 -3.35 -1.01
CA LEU A 66 3.72 -4.41 -1.04
C LEU A 66 2.33 -3.89 -0.64
N LEU A 67 2.26 -2.89 0.25
CA LEU A 67 1.00 -2.30 0.70
C LEU A 67 0.22 -1.60 -0.42
N PRO A 68 0.77 -0.59 -1.13
CA PRO A 68 0.07 0.05 -2.23
C PRO A 68 -0.17 -0.93 -3.40
N LEU A 69 0.75 -1.87 -3.65
CA LEU A 69 0.56 -2.91 -4.66
C LEU A 69 -0.68 -3.76 -4.37
N ALA A 70 -0.80 -4.30 -3.15
CA ALA A 70 -1.93 -5.10 -2.74
C ALA A 70 -3.25 -4.32 -2.82
N ALA A 71 -3.25 -3.04 -2.43
CA ALA A 71 -4.44 -2.20 -2.52
C ALA A 71 -4.87 -1.98 -3.97
N LEU A 72 -3.92 -1.69 -4.88
CA LEU A 72 -4.23 -1.52 -6.29
C LEU A 72 -4.79 -2.79 -6.93
N VAL A 73 -4.22 -3.96 -6.61
CA VAL A 73 -4.75 -5.25 -7.08
C VAL A 73 -6.19 -5.45 -6.60
N HIS A 74 -6.48 -5.13 -5.33
CA HIS A 74 -7.82 -5.27 -4.75
C HIS A 74 -8.83 -4.36 -5.45
N VAL A 75 -8.51 -3.07 -5.54
CA VAL A 75 -9.36 -2.07 -6.19
C VAL A 75 -9.61 -2.43 -7.66
N PHE A 76 -8.59 -2.92 -8.36
CA PHE A 76 -8.73 -3.33 -9.75
C PHE A 76 -9.74 -4.47 -9.91
N GLY A 77 -9.70 -5.51 -9.07
CA GLY A 77 -10.67 -6.59 -9.15
C GLY A 77 -12.08 -6.17 -8.74
N ILE A 78 -12.22 -5.25 -7.78
CA ILE A 78 -13.52 -4.64 -7.45
C ILE A 78 -14.09 -3.90 -8.66
N ILE A 79 -13.30 -3.03 -9.30
CA ILE A 79 -13.71 -2.30 -10.50
C ILE A 79 -14.08 -3.28 -11.62
N ALA A 80 -13.25 -4.31 -11.86
CA ALA A 80 -13.51 -5.34 -12.87
C ALA A 80 -14.84 -6.05 -12.62
N SER A 81 -15.16 -6.39 -11.37
CA SER A 81 -16.43 -7.03 -10.99
C SER A 81 -17.63 -6.11 -11.21
N TYR A 82 -17.47 -4.80 -11.00
CA TYR A 82 -18.56 -3.86 -11.24
C TYR A 82 -18.79 -3.62 -12.74
N VAL A 83 -17.71 -3.61 -13.52
CA VAL A 83 -17.76 -3.49 -14.98
C VAL A 83 -18.37 -4.75 -15.62
N LEU A 84 -18.10 -5.93 -15.05
CA LEU A 84 -18.52 -7.23 -15.57
C LEU A 84 -19.62 -7.90 -14.73
N ILE A 85 -20.50 -7.10 -14.11
CA ILE A 85 -21.45 -7.55 -13.09
C ILE A 85 -22.35 -8.75 -13.49
N ASN A 86 -22.69 -8.88 -14.77
CA ASN A 86 -23.53 -9.96 -15.27
C ASN A 86 -22.73 -11.15 -15.83
N ASN A 87 -21.41 -11.14 -15.65
CA ASN A 87 -20.50 -12.16 -16.19
C ASN A 87 -19.74 -12.83 -15.06
N ILE A 88 -19.70 -14.17 -15.06
CA ILE A 88 -18.96 -14.98 -14.10
C ILE A 88 -17.48 -14.58 -14.01
N ILE A 89 -16.90 -14.12 -15.12
CA ILE A 89 -15.51 -13.63 -15.21
C ILE A 89 -15.29 -12.45 -14.24
N GLY A 90 -16.27 -11.57 -14.08
CA GLY A 90 -16.18 -10.44 -13.14
C GLY A 90 -16.07 -10.90 -11.68
N ASN A 91 -16.81 -11.95 -11.32
CA ASN A 91 -16.76 -12.52 -9.97
C ASN A 91 -15.46 -13.30 -9.72
N ILE A 92 -14.97 -14.05 -10.72
CA ILE A 92 -13.68 -14.73 -10.65
C ILE A 92 -12.54 -13.70 -10.48
N ALA A 93 -12.57 -12.62 -11.27
CA ALA A 93 -11.57 -11.56 -11.18
C ALA A 93 -11.55 -10.91 -9.78
N PHE A 94 -12.73 -10.66 -9.19
CA PHE A 94 -12.83 -10.19 -7.81
C PHE A 94 -12.21 -11.17 -6.82
N LEU A 95 -12.65 -12.44 -6.81
CA LEU A 95 -12.15 -13.45 -5.87
C LEU A 95 -10.63 -13.63 -5.97
N VAL A 96 -10.11 -13.72 -7.19
CA VAL A 96 -8.66 -13.84 -7.42
C VAL A 96 -7.92 -12.61 -6.93
N SER A 97 -8.41 -11.40 -7.24
CA SER A 97 -7.79 -10.17 -6.77
C SER A 97 -7.77 -10.08 -5.24
N THR A 98 -8.87 -10.43 -4.58
CA THR A 98 -8.98 -10.43 -3.12
C THR A 98 -8.04 -11.46 -2.50
N ALA A 99 -7.96 -12.66 -3.06
CA ALA A 99 -7.02 -13.68 -2.60
C ALA A 99 -5.57 -13.20 -2.72
N ILE A 100 -5.18 -12.64 -3.88
CA ILE A 100 -3.84 -12.11 -4.10
C ILE A 100 -3.54 -10.96 -3.12
N SER A 101 -4.42 -9.97 -3.03
CA SER A 101 -4.25 -8.82 -2.13
C SER A 101 -4.15 -9.26 -0.68
N PHE A 102 -5.01 -10.17 -0.23
CA PHE A 102 -4.96 -10.74 1.11
C PHE A 102 -3.63 -11.45 1.36
N SER A 103 -3.18 -12.31 0.45
CA SER A 103 -1.88 -12.99 0.57
C SER A 103 -0.72 -12.00 0.64
N ILE A 104 -0.73 -10.93 -0.15
CA ILE A 104 0.31 -9.90 -0.10
C ILE A 104 0.27 -9.17 1.25
N TYR A 105 -0.91 -8.80 1.76
CA TYR A 105 -1.04 -8.19 3.08
C TYR A 105 -0.54 -9.10 4.20
N SER A 106 -0.95 -10.37 4.20
CA SER A 106 -0.50 -11.36 5.18
C SER A 106 1.00 -11.57 5.11
N PHE A 107 1.56 -11.67 3.90
CA PHE A 107 3.00 -11.79 3.71
C PHE A 107 3.74 -10.55 4.23
N TYR A 108 3.24 -9.35 3.93
CA TYR A 108 3.81 -8.11 4.47
C TYR A 108 3.83 -8.10 6.00
N ILE A 109 2.71 -8.45 6.65
CA ILE A 109 2.61 -8.52 8.11
C ILE A 109 3.57 -9.57 8.68
N TYR A 110 3.69 -10.73 8.02
CA TYR A 110 4.65 -11.76 8.40
C TYR A 110 6.08 -11.23 8.35
N LEU A 111 6.48 -10.58 7.25
CA LEU A 111 7.80 -9.97 7.14
C LEU A 111 8.02 -8.89 8.20
N ASP A 112 7.07 -7.97 8.37
CA ASP A 112 7.18 -6.89 9.36
C ASP A 112 7.34 -7.44 10.78
N THR A 113 6.57 -8.46 11.14
CA THR A 113 6.62 -9.11 12.45
C THR A 113 7.96 -9.83 12.66
N HIS A 114 8.35 -10.71 11.74
CA HIS A 114 9.54 -11.55 11.94
C HIS A 114 10.87 -10.80 11.76
N TYR A 115 10.96 -9.83 10.84
CA TYR A 115 12.20 -9.06 10.65
C TYR A 115 12.40 -7.99 11.74
N THR A 116 11.32 -7.34 12.20
CA THR A 116 11.40 -6.36 13.30
C THR A 116 11.71 -7.03 14.63
N THR A 117 11.12 -8.20 14.92
CA THR A 117 11.35 -8.85 16.22
C THR A 117 12.71 -9.55 16.30
N ASN A 118 13.23 -10.12 15.20
CA ASN A 118 14.43 -10.96 15.27
C ASN A 118 15.76 -10.24 14.98
N THR A 119 15.78 -9.14 14.23
CA THR A 119 17.05 -8.61 13.68
C THR A 119 17.29 -7.13 14.00
N PHE A 120 16.23 -6.34 14.10
CA PHE A 120 16.30 -4.89 14.26
C PHE A 120 15.22 -4.46 15.23
N ASN A 121 15.58 -4.12 16.47
CA ASN A 121 14.68 -3.52 17.47
C ASN A 121 14.06 -2.16 17.04
N SER A 122 13.92 -1.88 15.74
CA SER A 122 13.39 -0.67 15.13
C SER A 122 12.45 -1.04 13.98
N LYS A 123 11.21 -0.51 14.02
CA LYS A 123 10.27 -0.59 12.89
C LYS A 123 10.79 0.26 11.71
N ASN A 124 10.80 -0.33 10.52
CA ASN A 124 11.26 0.33 9.29
C ASN A 124 10.19 1.20 8.59
N ILE A 125 9.01 1.36 9.19
CA ILE A 125 7.90 2.14 8.63
C ILE A 125 7.86 3.51 9.31
N VAL A 126 7.86 4.58 8.51
CA VAL A 126 7.71 5.94 9.04
C VAL A 126 6.35 6.48 8.60
N LEU A 127 5.43 6.55 9.56
CA LEU A 127 4.09 7.06 9.33
C LEU A 127 4.13 8.57 8.99
N PRO A 128 3.52 9.00 7.88
CA PRO A 128 3.48 10.41 7.53
C PRO A 128 2.59 11.17 8.52
N TYR A 129 3.10 12.29 9.05
CA TYR A 129 2.28 13.20 9.86
C TYR A 129 1.07 13.69 9.05
N THR A 130 -0.13 13.41 9.57
CA THR A 130 -1.39 13.63 8.85
C THR A 130 -2.35 14.44 9.73
N PRO A 131 -2.28 15.78 9.70
CA PRO A 131 -3.25 16.64 10.38
C PRO A 131 -4.65 16.47 9.78
N THR A 132 -5.66 16.86 10.56
CA THR A 132 -7.10 16.72 10.22
C THR A 132 -7.44 17.26 8.83
N TRP A 133 -6.91 18.42 8.44
CA TRP A 133 -7.12 18.98 7.10
C TRP A 133 -6.63 18.08 5.96
N LYS A 134 -5.50 17.36 6.14
CA LYS A 134 -5.03 16.40 5.14
C LYS A 134 -5.94 15.18 5.06
N LEU A 135 -6.54 14.74 6.17
CA LEU A 135 -7.55 13.66 6.16
C LEU A 135 -8.77 14.07 5.33
N ILE A 136 -9.28 15.30 5.53
CA ILE A 136 -10.41 15.83 4.75
C ILE A 136 -10.09 15.75 3.25
N ILE A 137 -8.90 16.20 2.84
CA ILE A 137 -8.45 16.14 1.44
C ILE A 137 -8.42 14.69 0.92
N ILE A 138 -7.90 13.73 1.70
CA ILE A 138 -7.84 12.32 1.29
C ILE A 138 -9.25 11.74 1.07
N PHE A 139 -10.18 12.04 1.98
CA PHE A 139 -11.57 11.60 1.83
C PHE A 139 -12.25 12.28 0.63
N SER A 140 -12.03 13.59 0.42
CA SER A 140 -12.56 14.29 -0.75
C SER A 140 -12.06 13.68 -2.06
N TRP A 141 -10.76 13.38 -2.18
CA TRP A 141 -10.22 12.70 -3.36
C TRP A 141 -10.80 11.30 -3.55
N SER A 142 -10.97 10.54 -2.47
CA SER A 142 -11.55 9.18 -2.53
C SER A 142 -13.01 9.21 -2.99
N ILE A 143 -13.79 10.21 -2.56
CA ILE A 143 -15.17 10.45 -3.02
C ILE A 143 -15.19 10.79 -4.51
N ILE A 144 -14.32 11.69 -4.96
CA ILE A 144 -14.22 12.08 -6.38
C ILE A 144 -13.87 10.86 -7.25
N LEU A 145 -12.88 10.05 -6.84
CA LEU A 145 -12.45 8.85 -7.56
C LEU A 145 -13.56 7.78 -7.61
N SER A 146 -14.25 7.55 -6.49
CA SER A 146 -15.39 6.64 -6.42
C SER A 146 -16.52 7.08 -7.36
N ALA A 147 -16.90 8.37 -7.30
CA ALA A 147 -17.94 8.94 -8.16
C ALA A 147 -17.58 8.86 -9.65
N ALA A 148 -16.32 9.17 -10.01
CA ALA A 148 -15.82 9.06 -11.38
C ALA A 148 -15.89 7.60 -11.88
N THR A 149 -15.44 6.65 -11.05
CA THR A 149 -15.46 5.22 -11.38
C THR A 149 -16.89 4.71 -11.62
N ILE A 150 -17.82 5.04 -10.73
CA ILE A 150 -19.24 4.68 -10.89
C ILE A 150 -19.83 5.31 -12.15
N ARG A 151 -19.52 6.57 -12.43
CA ARG A 151 -19.99 7.26 -13.63
C ARG A 151 -19.52 6.56 -14.91
N ILE A 152 -18.26 6.13 -14.97
CA ILE A 152 -17.72 5.36 -16.10
C ILE A 152 -18.46 4.02 -16.25
N ILE A 153 -18.67 3.30 -15.15
CA ILE A 153 -19.38 2.01 -15.16
C ILE A 153 -20.83 2.17 -15.66
N ILE A 154 -21.55 3.19 -15.17
CA ILE A 154 -22.92 3.48 -15.62
C ILE A 154 -22.94 3.84 -17.10
N HIS A 155 -21.99 4.66 -17.56
CA HIS A 155 -21.93 5.06 -18.97
C HIS A 155 -21.70 3.87 -19.90
N LYS A 156 -20.84 2.91 -19.51
CA LYS A 156 -20.63 1.67 -20.27
C LYS A 156 -21.89 0.78 -20.36
N LYS A 157 -22.77 0.86 -19.37
CA LYS A 157 -23.99 0.03 -19.29
C LYS A 157 -25.15 0.58 -20.13
N ARG A 158 -25.09 1.85 -20.52
CA ARG A 158 -26.10 2.52 -21.36
C ARG A 158 -25.74 2.36 -22.84
#